data_AF-A0A933XRK6-F1
#
_entry.id   AF-A0A933XRK6-F1
#
_cell.length_a   1.000
_cell.length_b   1.000
_cell.length_c   1.000
_cell.angle_alpha   90.00
_cell.angle_beta   90.00
_cell.angle_gamma   90.00
#
_symmetry.space_group_name_H-M   'P 1'
#
loop_
_entity.id
_entity.type
_entity.pdbx_description
1 polymer ?
#
loop_
_entity_poly.entity_id
_entity_poly.type
_entity_poly.pdbx_seq_one_letter_code
_entity_poly.pdbx_strand_id
1 'polypeptide(L)' 'MPKKNLDFTPEINFFDNKIMIADWKEKLGIIIESEEIVKVFKQTFELAWEAAEKYHNKIMDQQK' A
#
# COMPACT_ATOMS: atom_id res chain seq x y z
N MET A 1 -4.92 9.66 7.37
CA MET A 1 -4.03 9.97 6.23
C MET A 1 -4.02 11.48 5.99
N PRO A 2 -2.85 12.14 5.91
CA PRO A 2 -2.80 13.56 5.54
C PRO A 2 -3.29 13.70 4.09
N LYS A 3 -4.46 14.34 3.91
CA LYS A 3 -5.17 14.43 2.62
C LYS A 3 -4.43 15.17 1.51
N LYS A 4 -3.23 15.72 1.76
CA LYS A 4 -2.67 16.73 0.88
C LYS A 4 -1.94 16.17 -0.35
N ASN A 5 -1.37 14.97 -0.30
CA ASN A 5 -0.40 14.53 -1.33
C ASN A 5 -0.55 13.07 -1.81
N LEU A 6 -1.56 12.32 -1.37
CA LEU A 6 -1.69 10.89 -1.70
C LEU A 6 -3.05 10.64 -2.36
N ASP A 7 -3.14 10.97 -3.64
CA ASP A 7 -4.30 10.70 -4.47
C ASP A 7 -4.09 9.36 -5.20
N PHE A 8 -4.15 8.27 -4.43
CA PHE A 8 -4.02 6.93 -4.98
C PHE A 8 -5.30 6.56 -5.74
N THR A 9 -5.29 6.77 -7.04
CA THR A 9 -6.40 6.38 -7.93
C THR A 9 -6.40 4.89 -8.30
N PRO A 10 -5.26 4.19 -8.41
CA PRO A 10 -5.29 2.76 -8.68
C PRO A 10 -5.71 1.96 -7.45
N GLU A 11 -6.58 0.99 -7.66
CA GLU A 11 -6.98 0.03 -6.64
C GLU A 11 -6.10 -1.21 -6.70
N ILE A 12 -5.61 -1.65 -5.54
CA ILE A 12 -4.83 -2.89 -5.41
C ILE A 12 -5.58 -3.82 -4.45
N ASN A 13 -5.96 -4.99 -4.95
CA ASN A 13 -6.68 -6.01 -4.19
C ASN A 13 -5.88 -7.31 -4.14
N PHE A 14 -5.94 -8.01 -3.01
CA PHE A 14 -5.26 -9.29 -2.79
C PHE A 14 -6.29 -10.41 -2.66
N PHE A 15 -6.08 -11.51 -3.38
CA PHE A 15 -6.95 -12.69 -3.35
C PHE A 15 -6.08 -13.95 -3.33
N ASP A 16 -5.95 -14.62 -2.18
CA ASP A 16 -5.08 -15.79 -1.99
C ASP A 16 -3.66 -15.59 -2.55
N ASN A 17 -3.36 -16.21 -3.70
CA ASN A 17 -2.10 -16.14 -4.44
C ASN A 17 -2.11 -15.14 -5.61
N LYS A 18 -3.11 -14.24 -5.67
CA LYS A 18 -3.30 -13.25 -6.74
C LYS A 18 -3.29 -11.83 -6.21
N ILE A 19 -2.78 -10.92 -7.04
CA ILE A 19 -2.95 -9.48 -6.90
C ILE A 19 -3.71 -8.96 -8.11
N MET A 20 -4.70 -8.11 -7.89
CA MET A 20 -5.37 -7.32 -8.92
C MET A 20 -4.97 -5.85 -8.75
N ILE A 21 -4.52 -5.22 -9.83
CA ILE A 21 -4.28 -3.78 -9.91
C ILE A 21 -5.24 -3.22 -10.96
N ALA A 22 -6.12 -2.30 -10.55
CA ALA A 22 -7.07 -1.64 -11.42
C ALA A 22 -6.80 -0.13 -11.45
N ASP A 23 -6.44 0.39 -12.61
CA ASP A 23 -6.39 1.82 -12.90
C ASP A 23 -7.66 2.22 -13.66
N TRP A 24 -8.58 2.87 -12.96
CA TRP A 24 -9.85 3.33 -13.53
C TRP A 24 -9.68 4.52 -14.48
N LYS A 25 -8.63 5.32 -14.30
CA LYS A 25 -8.37 6.50 -15.12
C LYS A 25 -7.92 6.08 -16.52
N GLU A 26 -6.97 5.16 -16.58
CA GLU A 26 -6.44 4.62 -17.83
C GLU A 26 -7.21 3.38 -18.33
N LYS A 27 -8.21 2.91 -17.55
CA LYS A 27 -9.03 1.71 -17.81
C LYS A 27 -8.18 0.45 -18.01
N LEU A 28 -7.16 0.29 -17.18
CA LEU A 28 -6.23 -0.84 -17.22
C LEU A 28 -6.42 -1.73 -15.99
N GLY A 29 -6.56 -3.03 -16.21
CA GLY A 29 -6.57 -4.04 -15.16
C GLY A 29 -5.46 -5.06 -15.38
N ILE A 30 -4.67 -5.35 -14.35
CA ILE A 30 -3.64 -6.39 -14.36
C ILE A 30 -3.94 -7.36 -13.21
N ILE A 31 -4.01 -8.64 -13.51
CA ILE A 31 -4.05 -9.71 -12.50
C ILE A 31 -2.76 -10.50 -12.60
N ILE A 32 -2.09 -10.66 -11.46
CA ILE A 32 -0.86 -11.42 -11.34
C ILE A 32 -1.13 -12.58 -10.39
N GLU A 33 -0.98 -13.82 -10.86
CA GLU A 33 -1.05 -15.02 -10.03
C GLU A 33 0.35 -15.51 -9.70
N SER A 34 0.79 -15.25 -8.46
CA SER A 34 2.09 -15.67 -7.95
C SER A 34 2.12 -15.49 -6.44
N GLU A 35 2.34 -16.58 -5.71
CA GLU A 35 2.46 -16.55 -4.25
C GLU A 35 3.63 -15.67 -3.79
N GLU A 36 4.76 -15.72 -4.49
CA GLU A 36 5.95 -14.93 -4.14
C GLU A 36 5.69 -13.43 -4.35
N ILE A 37 5.00 -13.04 -5.43
CA ILE A 37 4.66 -11.63 -5.64
C ILE A 37 3.69 -11.14 -4.57
N VAL A 38 2.66 -11.92 -4.23
CA VAL A 38 1.75 -11.60 -3.11
C VAL A 38 2.51 -11.38 -1.82
N LYS A 39 3.44 -12.28 -1.50
CA LYS A 39 4.26 -12.22 -0.29
C LYS A 39 5.11 -10.94 -0.25
N VAL A 40 5.81 -10.62 -1.34
CA VAL A 40 6.65 -9.41 -1.42
C VAL A 40 5.82 -8.13 -1.26
N PHE A 41 4.62 -8.06 -1.86
CA PHE A 41 3.74 -6.91 -1.69
C PHE A 41 3.25 -6.75 -0.24
N LYS A 42 2.86 -7.85 0.42
CA LYS A 42 2.46 -7.83 1.84
C LYS A 42 3.61 -7.35 2.73
N GLN A 43 4.81 -7.88 2.55
CA GLN A 43 6.00 -7.46 3.30
C GLN A 43 6.33 -5.98 3.06
N THR A 44 6.16 -5.48 1.84
CA THR A 44 6.35 -4.07 1.52
C THR A 44 5.34 -3.18 2.25
N PHE A 45 4.07 -3.60 2.32
CA PHE A 45 3.04 -2.89 3.08
C PHE A 45 3.33 -2.87 4.58
N GLU A 46 3.72 -4.02 5.16
CA GLU A 46 4.10 -4.12 6.58
C GLU A 46 5.27 -3.20 6.92
N LEU A 47 6.31 -3.17 6.07
CA LEU A 47 7.47 -2.28 6.25
C LEU A 47 7.06 -0.81 6.21
N ALA A 48 6.20 -0.43 5.26
CA ALA A 48 5.69 0.94 5.16
C ALA A 48 4.83 1.31 6.39
N TRP A 49 4.05 0.36 6.90
CA TRP A 49 3.20 0.55 8.08
C TRP A 49 4.04 0.78 9.34
N GLU A 50 5.03 -0.06 9.60
CA GLU A 50 5.97 0.13 10.72
C GLU A 50 6.68 1.48 10.65
N ALA A 51 7.13 1.88 9.47
CA ALA A 51 7.79 3.16 9.28
C ALA A 51 6.83 4.32 9.60
N ALA A 52 5.59 4.26 9.09
CA ALA A 52 4.57 5.27 9.35
C ALA A 52 4.25 5.41 10.86
N GLU A 53 4.17 4.30 11.59
CA GLU A 53 4.00 4.31 13.05
C GLU A 53 5.19 4.98 13.76
N LYS A 54 6.42 4.61 13.40
CA LYS A 54 7.64 5.22 13.94
C LYS A 54 7.68 6.73 13.70
N TYR A 55 7.33 7.18 12.49
CA TYR A 55 7.23 8.60 12.16
C TYR A 55 6.13 9.30 12.96
N HIS A 56 4.96 8.67 13.11
CA HIS A 56 3.86 9.22 13.89
C HIS A 56 4.27 9.44 15.36
N ASN A 57 4.83 8.42 16.00
CA ASN A 57 5.27 8.51 17.40
C ASN A 57 6.34 9.60 17.58
N LYS A 58 7.31 9.70 16.67
CA LYS A 58 8.34 10.75 16.70
C LYS A 58 7.73 12.15 16.62
N ILE A 59 6.71 12.37 15.81
CA ILE A 59 6.01 13.66 15.71
C ILE A 59 5.30 13.98 17.03
N MET A 60 4.65 13.00 17.65
CA MET A 60 3.94 13.19 18.92
C MET A 60 4.88 13.48 20.09
N ASP A 61 6.04 12.83 20.14
CA ASP A 61 7.06 13.06 21.19
C ASP A 61 7.70 14.46 21.09
N GLN A 62 7.79 15.05 19.90
CA GLN A 62 8.30 16.41 19.69
C GLN A 62 7.28 17.51 20.04
N GLN A 63 6.02 17.16 20.28
CA GLN A 63 4.94 18.09 20.63
C GLN A 63 4.65 18.13 22.14
N LYS A 64 5.31 17.28 22.94
CA LYS A 64 5.30 17.31 24.40
C LYS A 64 6.46 18.16 24.94
#